data_AF-A0A1S8XQZ0-F1
#
_entry.id   AF-A0A1S8XQZ0-F1
#
_cell.length_a   1.000
_cell.length_b   1.000
_cell.length_c   1.000
_cell.angle_alpha   90.00
_cell.angle_beta   90.00
_cell.angle_gamma   90.00
#
_symmetry.space_group_name_H-M   'P 1'
#
loop_
_entity.id
_entity.type
_entity.pdbx_description
1 polymer ?
#
loop_
_entity_poly.entity_id
_entity_poly.type
_entity_poly.pdbx_seq_one_letter_code
_entity_poly.pdbx_strand_id
1 'polypeptide(L)'
;MGWDEFLWHVDHRLGMYVGRPRYERAFSALTGFDLARGRGELAEFQGWMSVRHRGSSLAFWSLVLVETFGEGATEDSLASDDDHTRAISNLCRLLREFLGQQVSIADQR
;
A
#
# COMPACT_ATOMS: atom_id res chain seq x y z
N MET A 1 5.19 -6.66 16.48
CA MET A 1 4.18 -6.02 15.61
C MET A 1 4.09 -6.78 14.29
N GLY A 2 2.91 -7.28 13.97
CA GLY A 2 2.62 -7.94 12.68
C GLY A 2 2.20 -6.94 11.61
N TRP A 3 2.04 -7.41 10.37
CA TRP A 3 1.54 -6.57 9.27
C TRP A 3 0.13 -6.05 9.52
N ASP A 4 -0.77 -6.87 10.06
CA ASP A 4 -2.15 -6.45 10.33
C ASP A 4 -2.23 -5.30 11.33
N GLU A 5 -1.48 -5.41 12.42
CA GLU A 5 -1.37 -4.38 13.45
C GLU A 5 -0.77 -3.09 12.86
N PHE A 6 0.34 -3.22 12.11
CA PHE A 6 0.98 -2.07 11.48
C PHE A 6 0.07 -1.36 10.47
N LEU A 7 -0.60 -2.11 9.60
CA LEU A 7 -1.54 -1.58 8.62
C LEU A 7 -2.73 -0.91 9.28
N TRP A 8 -3.21 -1.43 10.41
CA TRP A 8 -4.25 -0.74 11.18
C TRP A 8 -3.78 0.65 11.65
N HIS A 9 -2.53 0.77 12.14
CA HIS A 9 -1.95 2.05 12.52
C HIS A 9 -1.78 3.01 11.34
N VAL A 10 -1.34 2.54 10.19
CA VAL A 10 -1.20 3.37 8.98
C VAL A 10 -2.57 3.87 8.50
N ASP A 11 -3.58 3.01 8.50
CA ASP A 11 -4.92 3.31 7.99
C ASP A 11 -5.70 4.27 8.91
N HIS A 12 -5.54 4.15 10.24
CA HIS A 12 -6.38 4.88 11.21
C HIS A 12 -5.63 5.94 12.02
N ARG A 13 -4.30 5.84 12.13
CA ARG A 13 -3.51 6.64 13.09
C ARG A 13 -2.26 7.26 12.50
N LEU A 14 -2.05 7.22 11.19
CA LEU A 14 -0.86 7.79 10.56
C LEU A 14 -0.65 9.26 10.96
N GLY A 15 -1.71 10.05 11.04
CA GLY A 15 -1.65 11.46 11.48
C GLY A 15 -1.03 11.66 12.87
N MET A 16 -1.11 10.68 13.77
CA MET A 16 -0.45 10.75 15.08
C MET A 16 1.08 10.71 15.00
N TYR A 17 1.63 10.09 13.95
CA TYR A 17 3.08 9.90 13.79
C TYR A 17 3.71 10.95 12.88
N VAL A 18 2.95 11.47 11.90
CA VAL A 18 3.48 12.39 10.89
C VAL A 18 2.75 13.74 10.84
N GLY A 19 1.72 13.96 11.67
CA GLY A 19 0.87 15.15 11.64
C GLY A 19 -0.24 15.02 10.61
N ARG A 20 0.06 15.27 9.32
CA ARG A 20 -0.91 15.07 8.22
C ARG A 20 -0.72 13.71 7.55
N PRO A 21 -1.77 12.86 7.47
CA PRO A 21 -1.70 11.55 6.82
C PRO A 21 -1.69 11.72 5.30
N ARG A 22 -0.50 11.94 4.73
CA ARG A 22 -0.31 12.04 3.29
C ARG A 22 0.09 10.69 2.69
N TYR A 23 -0.25 10.48 1.43
CA TYR A 23 -0.07 9.20 0.75
C TYR A 23 1.40 8.78 0.68
N GLU A 24 2.28 9.72 0.35
CA GLU A 24 3.73 9.53 0.31
C GLU A 24 4.32 9.15 1.69
N ARG A 25 3.69 9.63 2.77
CA ARG A 25 4.11 9.32 4.14
C ARG A 25 3.68 7.92 4.55
N ALA A 26 2.50 7.48 4.13
CA ALA A 26 2.07 6.09 4.31
C ALA A 26 3.01 5.14 3.57
N PHE A 27 3.35 5.46 2.33
CA PHE A 27 4.33 4.70 1.56
C PHE A 27 5.69 4.64 2.26
N SER A 28 6.22 5.78 2.70
CA SER A 28 7.49 5.84 3.46
C SER A 28 7.47 4.99 4.73
N ALA A 29 6.34 4.99 5.46
CA ALA A 29 6.17 4.18 6.66
C ALA A 29 6.18 2.67 6.34
N LEU A 30 5.50 2.24 5.28
CA LEU A 30 5.49 0.85 4.83
C LEU A 30 6.88 0.38 4.40
N THR A 31 7.60 1.20 3.63
CA THR A 31 8.97 0.89 3.23
C THR A 31 9.89 0.76 4.44
N GLY A 32 9.80 1.69 5.40
CA GLY A 32 10.59 1.62 6.63
C GLY A 32 10.29 0.37 7.45
N PHE A 33 9.02 -0.03 7.54
CA PHE A 33 8.61 -1.23 8.26
C PHE A 33 9.09 -2.53 7.60
N ASP A 34 8.97 -2.65 6.27
CA ASP A 34 9.48 -3.81 5.52
C ASP A 34 11.01 -3.93 5.62
N LEU A 35 11.72 -2.80 5.47
CA LEU A 35 13.18 -2.76 5.63
C LEU A 35 13.63 -3.16 7.04
N ALA A 36 12.95 -2.69 8.09
CA ALA A 36 13.27 -3.06 9.46
C ALA A 36 13.03 -4.56 9.75
N ARG A 37 12.13 -5.21 9.00
CA ARG A 37 11.87 -6.65 9.10
C ARG A 37 12.84 -7.49 8.28
N GLY A 38 13.39 -6.95 7.19
CA GLY A 38 14.33 -7.63 6.31
C GLY A 38 13.72 -8.82 5.55
N ARG A 39 12.41 -8.80 5.31
CA ARG A 39 11.67 -9.91 4.68
C ARG A 39 11.31 -9.67 3.21
N GLY A 40 11.35 -8.42 2.73
CA GLY A 40 11.14 -8.09 1.32
C GLY A 40 9.69 -8.25 0.85
N GLU A 41 8.74 -8.23 1.78
CA GLU A 41 7.31 -8.45 1.52
C GLU A 41 6.76 -7.32 0.62
N LEU A 42 7.32 -6.11 0.71
CA LEU A 42 6.94 -4.99 -0.16
C LEU A 42 7.45 -5.15 -1.60
N ALA A 43 8.60 -5.79 -1.80
CA ALA A 43 9.12 -6.10 -3.13
C ALA A 43 8.26 -7.16 -3.83
N GLU A 44 7.79 -8.17 -3.08
CA GLU A 44 6.84 -9.16 -3.57
C GLU A 44 5.48 -8.52 -3.89
N PHE A 45 5.01 -7.60 -3.03
CA PHE A 45 3.80 -6.83 -3.28
C PHE A 45 3.89 -6.00 -4.57
N GLN A 46 5.05 -5.37 -4.84
CA GLN A 46 5.28 -4.68 -6.11
C GLN A 46 5.14 -5.64 -7.29
N GLY A 47 5.74 -6.84 -7.23
CA GLY A 47 5.60 -7.86 -8.26
C GLY A 47 4.15 -8.30 -8.46
N TRP A 48 3.41 -8.47 -7.38
CA TRP A 48 1.99 -8.81 -7.41
C TRP A 48 1.14 -7.72 -8.09
N MET A 49 1.36 -6.45 -7.74
CA MET A 49 0.70 -5.32 -8.41
C MET A 49 1.04 -5.24 -9.89
N SER A 50 2.30 -5.46 -10.27
CA SER A 50 2.71 -5.48 -11.68
C SER A 50 1.99 -6.58 -12.46
N VAL A 51 1.90 -7.81 -11.94
CA VAL A 51 1.18 -8.92 -12.59
C VAL A 51 -0.32 -8.60 -12.70
N ARG A 52 -0.93 -8.09 -11.62
CA ARG A 52 -2.34 -7.68 -11.59
C ARG A 52 -2.69 -6.66 -12.66
N HIS A 53 -1.77 -5.74 -12.95
CA HIS A 53 -1.89 -4.71 -13.99
C HIS A 53 -1.19 -5.08 -15.31
N ARG A 54 -1.11 -6.37 -15.63
CA ARG A 54 -0.59 -6.92 -16.91
C ARG A 54 0.81 -6.42 -17.29
N GLY A 55 1.68 -6.22 -16.30
CA GLY A 55 3.05 -5.75 -16.52
C GLY A 55 3.15 -4.27 -16.86
N SER A 56 2.20 -3.45 -16.40
CA SER A 56 2.27 -1.98 -16.51
C SER A 56 3.65 -1.45 -16.10
N SER A 57 4.14 -0.44 -16.83
CA SER A 57 5.42 0.24 -16.54
C SER A 57 5.33 1.22 -15.37
N LEU A 58 4.13 1.44 -14.82
CA LEU A 58 3.94 2.28 -13.65
C LEU A 58 4.53 1.62 -12.40
N ALA A 59 5.14 2.44 -11.55
CA ALA A 59 5.50 2.02 -10.20
C ALA A 59 4.24 1.60 -9.44
N PHE A 60 4.36 0.63 -8.53
CA PHE A 60 3.19 0.08 -7.85
C PHE A 60 2.41 1.12 -7.04
N TRP A 61 3.08 2.15 -6.49
CA TRP A 61 2.40 3.25 -5.79
C TRP A 61 1.49 4.05 -6.72
N SER A 62 1.83 4.17 -8.01
CA SER A 62 1.00 4.81 -9.02
C SER A 62 -0.14 3.88 -9.43
N LEU A 63 0.11 2.57 -9.50
CA LEU A 63 -0.95 1.58 -9.74
C LEU A 63 -2.02 1.60 -8.63
N VAL A 64 -1.63 1.85 -7.38
CA VAL A 64 -2.59 2.04 -6.28
C VAL A 64 -3.45 3.29 -6.50
N LEU A 65 -2.88 4.39 -7.01
CA LEU A 65 -3.67 5.58 -7.38
C LEU A 65 -4.64 5.27 -8.51
N VAL A 66 -4.21 4.52 -9.53
CA VAL A 66 -5.07 4.04 -10.62
C VAL A 66 -6.22 3.18 -10.08
N GLU A 67 -5.95 2.27 -9.14
CA GLU A 67 -7.02 1.50 -8.49
C GLU A 67 -7.93 2.34 -7.59
N THR A 68 -7.45 3.49 -7.10
CA THR A 68 -8.23 4.35 -6.19
C THR A 68 -9.13 5.32 -6.94
N PHE A 69 -8.64 5.90 -8.04
CA PHE A 69 -9.28 7.02 -8.74
C PHE A 69 -9.59 6.73 -10.21
N GLY A 70 -9.17 5.59 -10.75
CA GLY A 70 -9.41 5.18 -12.13
C GLY A 70 -8.21 5.35 -13.05
N GLU A 71 -8.38 4.96 -14.32
CA GLU A 71 -7.33 5.09 -15.33
C GLU A 71 -6.88 6.54 -15.51
N GLY A 72 -5.56 6.74 -15.64
CA GLY A 72 -4.96 8.06 -15.78
C GLY A 72 -4.75 8.82 -14.46
N ALA A 73 -5.10 8.23 -13.32
CA ALA A 73 -4.82 8.83 -12.02
C ALA A 73 -3.31 9.03 -11.79
N THR A 74 -2.96 10.20 -11.27
CA THR A 74 -1.59 10.62 -10.95
C THR A 74 -1.53 11.18 -9.53
N GLU A 75 -0.37 11.67 -9.10
CA GLU A 75 -0.25 12.38 -7.82
C GLU A 75 -1.14 13.63 -7.75
N ASP A 76 -1.47 14.25 -8.89
CA ASP A 76 -2.40 15.39 -8.95
C ASP A 76 -3.83 15.02 -8.56
N SER A 77 -4.17 13.72 -8.56
CA SER A 77 -5.44 13.22 -8.04
C SER A 77 -5.54 13.32 -6.51
N LEU A 78 -4.45 13.61 -5.80
CA LEU A 78 -4.39 13.81 -4.35
C LEU A 78 -4.63 15.28 -3.96
N ALA A 79 -5.72 15.86 -4.45
CA ALA A 79 -6.00 17.29 -4.29
C ALA A 79 -6.44 17.68 -2.87
N SER A 80 -7.02 16.74 -2.11
CA SER A 80 -7.54 16.97 -0.76
C SER A 80 -7.00 15.98 0.27
N ASP A 81 -7.17 16.31 1.55
CA ASP A 81 -6.85 15.39 2.65
C ASP A 81 -7.71 14.11 2.59
N ASP A 82 -8.92 14.19 2.04
CA ASP A 82 -9.80 13.04 1.81
C ASP A 82 -9.28 12.13 0.70
N ASP A 83 -8.70 12.70 -0.36
CA ASP A 83 -8.08 11.92 -1.45
C ASP A 83 -6.87 11.14 -0.92
N HIS A 84 -6.03 11.76 -0.10
CA HIS A 84 -4.94 11.05 0.57
C HIS A 84 -5.47 9.93 1.46
N THR A 85 -6.50 10.19 2.26
CA THR A 85 -7.10 9.18 3.14
C THR A 85 -7.62 7.99 2.32
N ARG A 86 -8.35 8.25 1.23
CA ARG A 86 -8.83 7.20 0.31
C ARG A 86 -7.69 6.38 -0.29
N ALA A 87 -6.63 7.05 -0.76
CA ALA A 87 -5.47 6.38 -1.34
C ALA A 87 -4.73 5.52 -0.31
N ILE A 88 -4.57 6.01 0.93
CA ILE A 88 -3.95 5.27 2.04
C ILE A 88 -4.78 4.05 2.42
N SER A 89 -6.10 4.18 2.54
CA SER A 89 -6.97 3.06 2.84
C SER A 89 -6.97 2.02 1.73
N ASN A 90 -6.95 2.45 0.45
CA ASN A 90 -6.83 1.51 -0.67
C ASN A 90 -5.47 0.79 -0.69
N LEU A 91 -4.37 1.50 -0.41
CA LEU A 91 -3.04 0.91 -0.25
C LEU A 91 -3.04 -0.18 0.85
N CYS A 92 -3.59 0.12 2.02
CA CYS A 92 -3.68 -0.82 3.13
C CYS A 92 -4.56 -2.02 2.78
N ARG A 93 -5.69 -1.80 2.10
CA ARG A 93 -6.57 -2.87 1.60
C ARG A 93 -5.85 -3.80 0.63
N LEU A 94 -5.11 -3.26 -0.33
CA LEU A 94 -4.37 -4.04 -1.33
C LEU A 94 -3.25 -4.85 -0.69
N LEU A 95 -2.55 -4.29 0.30
CA LEU A 95 -1.52 -5.05 1.00
C LEU A 95 -2.11 -6.18 1.84
N ARG A 96 -3.26 -5.97 2.50
CA ARG A 96 -4.00 -7.04 3.19
C ARG A 96 -4.45 -8.14 2.23
N GLU A 97 -4.94 -7.77 1.04
CA GLU A 97 -5.33 -8.73 -0.01
C GLU A 97 -4.13 -9.59 -0.42
N PHE A 98 -2.98 -8.97 -0.71
CA PHE A 98 -1.75 -9.68 -1.04
C PHE A 98 -1.29 -10.61 0.08
N LEU A 99 -1.20 -10.12 1.32
CA LEU A 99 -0.76 -10.92 2.46
C LEU A 99 -1.70 -12.10 2.75
N GLY A 100 -3.01 -11.90 2.63
CA GLY A 100 -4.00 -12.96 2.78
C GLY A 100 -3.87 -14.06 1.73
N GLN A 101 -3.51 -13.70 0.49
CA GLN A 101 -3.22 -14.69 -0.56
C GLN A 101 -1.96 -15.50 -0.24
N GLN A 102 -0.91 -14.89 0.31
CA GLN A 102 0.31 -15.60 0.69
C GLN A 102 0.06 -16.64 1.80
N VAL A 103 -0.74 -16.29 2.82
CA VAL A 103 -1.12 -17.24 3.88
C VAL A 103 -1.90 -18.42 3.30
N SER A 104 -2.87 -18.16 2.42
CA SER A 104 -3.65 -19.24 1.77
C SER A 104 -2.79 -20.16 0.91
N ILE A 105 -1.72 -19.66 0.27
CA ILE A 105 -0.80 -20.49 -0.51
C ILE A 105 0.12 -21.30 0.39
N ALA A 106 0.56 -20.73 1.51
CA ALA A 106 1.40 -21.42 2.49
C ALA A 106 0.66 -22.58 3.18
N ASP A 107 -0.62 -22.40 3.51
CA ASP A 107 -1.45 -23.44 4.16
C ASP A 107 -1.82 -24.61 3.23
N GLN A 108 -1.61 -24.47 1.92
CA GLN A 108 -1.88 -25.50 0.90
C GLN A 108 -0.65 -26.35 0.54
N ARG A 109 0.52 -26.09 1.14
CA ARG A 109 1.77 -26.84 0.93
C ARG A 109 2.08 -27.74 2.10
#